data_AF-A0A7S1YJG8-F1
#
_entry.id   AF-A0A7S1YJG8-F1
#
_cell.length_a   1.000
_cell.length_b   1.000
_cell.length_c   1.000
_cell.angle_alpha   90.00
_cell.angle_beta   90.00
_cell.angle_gamma   90.00
#
_symmetry.space_group_name_H-M   'P 1'
#
loop_
_entity.id
_entity.type
_entity.pdbx_description
1 polymer ?
#
loop_
_entity_poly.entity_id
_entity_poly.type
_entity_poly.pdbx_seq_one_letter_code
_entity_poly.pdbx_strand_id
1 'polypeptide(L)'
;MFHYRSILFCFLAVTGITAFATTQPPAFISNKKPTTGTNTNKALRMTGGAATAAAPPTPPALKPPPALYQGAVAAGAAKAAAPFGKIFKLGVVSGCHIAFGAYLALTVGGACPGIASANPGLQKIIFGAFGLPFGLIMTLVTGGELFTGNTALVTAAAMEGKTTTKDLAKNWIASYIGNFVGSVLLAYLAYKSGTLGTGPAAAAVATAKCSLPFDVAFVRGILCNWLVCM
;
A
#
# COMPACT_ATOMS: atom_id res chain seq x y z
N MET A 1 -21.55 17.08 -22.08
CA MET A 1 -20.19 16.49 -22.25
C MET A 1 -19.03 17.35 -21.74
N PHE A 2 -19.18 18.64 -21.43
CA PHE A 2 -18.06 19.50 -21.00
C PHE A 2 -17.71 19.49 -19.51
N HIS A 3 -18.57 18.95 -18.62
CA HIS A 3 -18.34 18.96 -17.16
C HIS A 3 -17.56 17.76 -16.61
N TYR A 4 -17.44 16.65 -17.36
CA TYR A 4 -16.69 15.47 -16.92
C TYR A 4 -15.17 15.62 -17.08
N ARG A 5 -14.74 16.44 -18.06
CA ARG A 5 -13.32 16.64 -18.35
C ARG A 5 -12.61 17.40 -17.23
N SER A 6 -13.28 18.35 -16.56
CA SER A 6 -12.69 19.13 -15.46
C SER A 6 -12.48 18.32 -14.18
N ILE A 7 -13.37 17.35 -13.89
CA ILE A 7 -13.24 16.46 -12.73
C ILE A 7 -12.13 15.43 -12.97
N LEU A 8 -12.04 14.90 -14.19
CA LEU A 8 -10.95 14.00 -14.59
C LEU A 8 -9.59 14.72 -14.59
N PHE A 9 -9.55 15.99 -15.02
CA PHE A 9 -8.34 16.82 -14.95
C PHE A 9 -7.93 17.14 -13.51
N CYS A 10 -8.90 17.32 -12.60
CA CYS A 10 -8.62 17.55 -11.18
C CYS A 10 -8.10 16.27 -10.49
N PHE A 11 -8.58 15.10 -10.90
CA PHE A 11 -8.06 13.81 -10.42
C PHE A 11 -6.65 13.53 -10.95
N LEU A 12 -6.39 13.82 -12.24
CA LEU A 12 -5.07 13.67 -12.86
C LEU A 12 -4.04 14.67 -12.29
N ALA A 13 -4.44 15.91 -12.02
CA ALA A 13 -3.57 16.94 -11.45
C ALA A 13 -3.14 16.63 -9.99
N VAL A 14 -3.97 15.91 -9.23
CA VAL A 14 -3.63 15.47 -7.86
C VAL A 14 -2.68 14.27 -7.86
N THR A 15 -2.70 13.44 -8.92
CA THR A 15 -1.91 12.21 -8.97
C THR A 15 -0.44 12.35 -9.39
N GLY A 16 0.02 13.52 -9.89
CA GLY A 16 1.46 13.84 -10.02
C GLY A 16 2.37 12.67 -10.43
N ILE A 17 1.97 11.89 -11.45
CA ILE A 17 2.54 10.57 -11.78
C ILE A 17 4.00 10.65 -12.30
N THR A 18 4.62 11.83 -12.36
CA THR A 18 6.00 12.01 -12.83
C THR A 18 7.10 11.81 -11.77
N ALA A 19 6.80 11.46 -10.52
CA ALA A 19 7.83 11.47 -9.45
C ALA A 19 8.11 10.14 -8.73
N PHE A 20 7.58 8.99 -9.17
CA PHE A 20 7.79 7.70 -8.47
C PHE A 20 8.61 6.67 -9.27
N ALA A 21 9.51 7.12 -10.14
CA ALA A 21 10.42 6.24 -10.90
C ALA A 21 11.92 6.39 -10.55
N THR A 22 12.33 7.25 -9.61
CA THR A 22 13.76 7.63 -9.49
C THR A 22 14.41 7.55 -8.11
N THR A 23 13.83 6.89 -7.10
CA THR A 23 14.59 6.57 -5.86
C THR A 23 14.93 5.10 -5.76
N GLN A 24 15.64 4.59 -6.77
CA GLN A 24 16.71 3.63 -6.54
C GLN A 24 18.01 4.42 -6.70
N PRO A 25 18.93 4.47 -5.72
CA PRO A 25 20.21 5.15 -5.93
C PRO A 25 20.94 4.49 -7.12
N PRO A 26 21.51 5.27 -8.05
CA PRO A 26 22.22 4.71 -9.19
C PRO A 26 23.44 3.93 -8.69
N ALA A 27 23.63 2.72 -9.22
CA ALA A 27 24.84 1.95 -9.02
C ALA A 27 26.05 2.79 -9.48
N PHE A 28 26.92 3.14 -8.53
CA PHE A 28 28.16 3.86 -8.80
C PHE A 28 29.14 2.93 -9.52
N ILE A 29 29.00 2.79 -10.85
CA ILE A 29 30.04 2.19 -11.68
C ILE A 29 31.12 3.26 -11.88
N SER A 30 32.10 3.28 -10.97
CA SER A 30 33.33 4.04 -11.16
C SER A 30 34.20 3.33 -12.20
N ASN A 31 34.07 3.73 -13.46
CA ASN A 31 34.98 3.34 -14.53
C ASN A 31 36.32 4.08 -14.36
N LYS A 32 37.27 3.50 -13.62
CA LYS A 32 38.67 3.92 -13.67
C LYS A 32 39.34 3.24 -14.85
N LYS A 33 39.54 4.00 -15.93
CA LYS A 33 40.47 3.68 -17.03
C LYS A 33 41.89 3.51 -16.46
N PRO A 34 42.58 2.38 -16.65
CA PRO A 34 44.01 2.31 -16.34
C PRO A 34 44.80 2.92 -17.51
N THR A 35 45.61 3.92 -17.20
CA THR A 35 46.61 4.50 -18.08
C THR A 35 47.82 3.56 -18.25
N THR A 36 48.29 3.52 -19.50
CA THR A 36 49.48 2.91 -20.12
C THR A 36 50.75 2.74 -19.27
N GLY A 37 51.47 1.62 -19.49
CA GLY A 37 52.88 1.44 -19.09
C GLY A 37 53.47 0.02 -19.25
N THR A 38 53.93 -0.30 -20.48
CA THR A 38 55.12 -1.11 -20.86
C THR A 38 55.64 -2.34 -20.08
N ASN A 39 55.74 -3.46 -20.84
CA ASN A 39 56.90 -4.35 -21.08
C ASN A 39 57.07 -5.73 -20.38
N THR A 40 57.26 -6.71 -21.29
CA THR A 40 58.10 -7.94 -21.26
C THR A 40 57.58 -9.26 -20.69
N ASN A 41 57.25 -10.16 -21.63
CA ASN A 41 57.60 -11.59 -21.73
C ASN A 41 57.54 -12.50 -20.48
N LYS A 42 56.52 -13.38 -20.44
CA LYS A 42 56.76 -14.83 -20.22
C LYS A 42 55.56 -15.71 -20.60
N ALA A 43 55.83 -16.61 -21.54
CA ALA A 43 55.36 -17.99 -21.61
C ALA A 43 53.85 -18.28 -21.67
N LEU A 44 53.40 -18.46 -22.93
CA LEU A 44 52.55 -19.55 -23.41
C LEU A 44 52.48 -20.76 -22.44
N ARG A 45 51.43 -20.83 -21.61
CA ARG A 45 50.96 -22.08 -20.98
C ARG A 45 49.53 -22.31 -21.45
N MET A 46 49.40 -23.15 -22.47
CA MET A 46 48.17 -23.85 -22.81
C MET A 46 47.85 -24.81 -21.67
N THR A 47 46.96 -24.41 -20.76
CA THR A 47 46.37 -25.30 -19.76
C THR A 47 44.88 -25.04 -19.69
N GLY A 48 44.10 -26.04 -20.13
CA GLY A 48 42.74 -26.34 -19.68
C GLY A 48 41.67 -25.28 -19.96
N GLY A 49 40.62 -25.69 -20.69
CA GLY A 49 39.44 -24.87 -20.94
C GLY A 49 38.97 -24.15 -19.67
N ALA A 50 38.88 -22.82 -19.77
CA ALA A 50 38.29 -21.99 -18.74
C ALA A 50 36.84 -22.47 -18.53
N ALA A 51 36.59 -23.12 -17.39
CA ALA A 51 35.25 -23.15 -16.84
C ALA A 51 34.77 -21.70 -16.81
N THR A 52 33.71 -21.41 -17.55
CA THR A 52 33.01 -20.13 -17.48
C THR A 52 32.72 -19.87 -16.01
N ALA A 53 33.42 -18.89 -15.43
CA ALA A 53 33.16 -18.45 -14.08
C ALA A 53 31.67 -18.12 -14.01
N ALA A 54 30.92 -18.90 -13.22
CA ALA A 54 29.52 -18.67 -13.00
C ALA A 54 29.34 -17.21 -12.60
N ALA A 55 28.41 -16.52 -13.26
CA ALA A 55 28.03 -15.16 -12.88
C ALA A 55 27.83 -15.12 -11.36
N PRO A 56 28.33 -14.08 -10.66
CA PRO A 56 28.16 -13.98 -9.22
C PRO A 56 26.68 -14.17 -8.89
N PRO A 57 26.34 -14.98 -7.87
CA PRO A 57 24.96 -15.29 -7.55
C PRO A 57 24.19 -13.98 -7.41
N THR A 58 23.19 -13.79 -8.28
CA THR A 58 22.29 -12.65 -8.22
C THR A 58 21.82 -12.55 -6.77
N PRO A 59 21.99 -11.39 -6.09
CA PRO A 59 21.50 -11.23 -4.74
C PRO A 59 20.04 -11.70 -4.68
N PRO A 60 19.61 -12.41 -3.62
CA PRO A 60 18.22 -12.79 -3.48
C PRO A 60 17.35 -11.55 -3.70
N ALA A 61 16.36 -11.65 -4.60
CA ALA A 61 15.46 -10.53 -4.90
C ALA A 61 14.74 -10.01 -3.64
N LEU A 62 14.67 -10.85 -2.59
CA LEU A 62 14.11 -10.56 -1.29
C LEU A 62 15.23 -10.29 -0.26
N LYS A 63 15.13 -9.14 0.42
CA LYS A 63 16.04 -8.79 1.52
C LYS A 63 15.87 -9.75 2.71
N PRO A 64 16.93 -10.04 3.48
CA PRO A 64 16.81 -10.86 4.69
C PRO A 64 15.94 -10.15 5.75
N PRO A 65 15.30 -10.90 6.69
CA PRO A 65 14.35 -10.34 7.64
C PRO A 65 14.83 -9.11 8.43
N PRO A 66 16.09 -9.04 8.93
CA PRO A 66 16.58 -7.85 9.61
C PRO A 66 16.61 -6.61 8.70
N ALA A 67 16.96 -6.79 7.42
CA ALA A 67 17.01 -5.70 6.45
C ALA A 67 15.60 -5.25 6.02
N LEU A 68 14.61 -6.14 6.02
CA LEU A 68 13.19 -5.78 5.82
C LEU A 68 12.67 -4.93 6.97
N TYR A 69 12.92 -5.33 8.21
CA TYR A 69 12.54 -4.58 9.40
C TYR A 69 13.16 -3.17 9.41
N GLN A 70 14.46 -3.04 9.12
CA GLN A 70 15.10 -1.73 9.03
C GLN A 70 14.53 -0.86 7.90
N GLY A 71 14.08 -1.47 6.80
CA GLY A 71 13.33 -0.78 5.75
C GLY A 71 11.98 -0.25 6.24
N ALA A 72 11.23 -1.07 6.97
CA ALA A 72 9.95 -0.68 7.57
C ALA A 72 10.11 0.48 8.57
N VAL A 73 11.13 0.41 9.42
CA VAL A 73 11.50 1.45 10.38
C VAL A 73 11.87 2.76 9.66
N ALA A 74 12.66 2.70 8.59
CA ALA A 74 13.02 3.88 7.80
C ALA A 74 11.80 4.51 7.11
N ALA A 75 10.90 3.68 6.56
CA ALA A 75 9.63 4.15 6.00
C ALA A 75 8.74 4.81 7.06
N GLY A 76 8.66 4.22 8.25
CA GLY A 76 7.94 4.79 9.38
C GLY A 76 8.46 6.16 9.83
N ALA A 77 9.78 6.31 9.93
CA ALA A 77 10.41 7.58 10.29
C ALA A 77 10.12 8.67 9.23
N ALA A 78 10.21 8.33 7.94
CA ALA A 78 9.90 9.26 6.86
C ALA A 78 8.41 9.70 6.88
N LYS A 79 7.50 8.76 7.16
CA LYS A 79 6.05 9.04 7.30
C LYS A 79 5.73 9.92 8.50
N ALA A 80 6.42 9.73 9.62
CA ALA A 80 6.23 10.52 10.83
C ALA A 80 6.75 11.97 10.67
N ALA A 81 7.85 12.14 9.95
CA ALA A 81 8.45 13.45 9.68
C ALA A 81 7.59 14.33 8.74
N ALA A 82 6.67 13.74 7.97
CA ALA A 82 5.83 14.49 7.06
C ALA A 82 4.93 15.51 7.79
N PRO A 83 4.66 16.68 7.17
CA PRO A 83 3.76 17.66 7.76
C PRO A 83 2.32 17.16 7.75
N PHE A 84 1.53 17.58 8.74
CA PHE A 84 0.13 17.16 8.94
C PHE A 84 -0.69 17.25 7.64
N GLY A 85 -0.61 18.38 6.93
CA GLY A 85 -1.38 18.58 5.69
C GLY A 85 -1.01 17.63 4.55
N LYS A 86 0.24 17.15 4.49
CA LYS A 86 0.65 16.13 3.51
C LYS A 86 0.06 14.77 3.87
N ILE A 87 0.17 14.38 5.14
CA ILE A 87 -0.38 13.11 5.65
C ILE A 87 -1.90 13.09 5.45
N PHE A 88 -2.58 14.18 5.78
CA PHE A 88 -4.02 14.32 5.60
C PHE A 88 -4.44 14.15 4.13
N LYS A 89 -3.82 14.86 3.19
CA LYS A 89 -4.16 14.77 1.75
C LYS A 89 -3.93 13.36 1.19
N LEU A 90 -2.79 12.75 1.51
CA LEU A 90 -2.51 11.36 1.13
C LEU A 90 -3.45 10.38 1.84
N GLY A 91 -3.91 10.73 3.03
CA GLY A 91 -4.93 10.02 3.78
C GLY A 91 -6.30 10.06 3.12
N VAL A 92 -6.71 11.20 2.58
CA VAL A 92 -7.97 11.31 1.81
C VAL A 92 -7.94 10.40 0.59
N VAL A 93 -6.84 10.39 -0.16
CA VAL A 93 -6.67 9.50 -1.33
C VAL A 93 -6.75 8.02 -0.92
N SER A 94 -6.02 7.64 0.13
CA SER A 94 -6.07 6.29 0.69
C SER A 94 -7.49 5.90 1.16
N GLY A 95 -8.19 6.81 1.85
CA GLY A 95 -9.58 6.61 2.28
C GLY A 95 -10.53 6.34 1.12
N CYS A 96 -10.39 7.08 0.02
CA CYS A 96 -11.13 6.81 -1.22
C CYS A 96 -10.82 5.41 -1.76
N HIS A 97 -9.55 4.99 -1.81
CA HIS A 97 -9.18 3.66 -2.31
C HIS A 97 -9.75 2.52 -1.46
N ILE A 98 -9.68 2.63 -0.13
CA ILE A 98 -10.28 1.64 0.77
C ILE A 98 -11.80 1.58 0.57
N ALA A 99 -12.44 2.75 0.41
CA ALA A 99 -13.87 2.80 0.13
C ALA A 99 -14.22 2.22 -1.25
N PHE A 100 -13.35 2.33 -2.26
CA PHE A 100 -13.54 1.66 -3.56
C PHE A 100 -13.47 0.14 -3.44
N GLY A 101 -12.57 -0.38 -2.61
CA GLY A 101 -12.55 -1.80 -2.25
C GLY A 101 -13.87 -2.23 -1.58
N ALA A 102 -14.34 -1.47 -0.59
CA ALA A 102 -15.64 -1.74 0.05
C ALA A 102 -16.82 -1.67 -0.94
N TYR A 103 -16.79 -0.69 -1.85
CA TYR A 103 -17.76 -0.55 -2.93
C TYR A 103 -17.80 -1.82 -3.80
N LEU A 104 -16.64 -2.29 -4.27
CA LEU A 104 -16.54 -3.50 -5.10
C LEU A 104 -16.96 -4.77 -4.33
N ALA A 105 -16.60 -4.89 -3.05
CA ALA A 105 -17.08 -6.00 -2.21
C ALA A 105 -18.61 -6.04 -2.14
N LEU A 106 -19.27 -4.88 -2.03
CA LEU A 106 -20.73 -4.78 -1.99
C LEU A 106 -21.36 -5.05 -3.35
N THR A 107 -20.84 -4.47 -4.43
CA THR A 107 -21.44 -4.60 -5.77
C THR A 107 -21.13 -5.92 -6.47
N VAL A 108 -20.00 -6.54 -6.17
CA VAL A 108 -19.60 -7.85 -6.74
C VAL A 108 -19.97 -8.95 -5.76
N GLY A 109 -19.40 -8.94 -4.56
CA GLY A 109 -19.63 -9.99 -3.57
C GLY A 109 -21.05 -9.96 -2.99
N GLY A 110 -21.60 -8.78 -2.74
CA GLY A 110 -22.94 -8.61 -2.15
C GLY A 110 -24.09 -8.81 -3.13
N ALA A 111 -23.84 -8.78 -4.44
CA ALA A 111 -24.87 -8.87 -5.47
C ALA A 111 -24.99 -10.28 -6.12
N CYS A 112 -24.51 -11.33 -5.45
CA CYS A 112 -24.56 -12.72 -5.94
C CYS A 112 -25.46 -13.65 -5.08
N PRO A 113 -26.79 -13.46 -5.07
CA PRO A 113 -27.68 -14.24 -4.20
C PRO A 113 -27.69 -15.74 -4.51
N GLY A 114 -27.60 -16.14 -5.79
CA GLY A 114 -27.55 -17.56 -6.17
C GLY A 114 -26.28 -18.28 -5.70
N ILE A 115 -25.14 -17.59 -5.69
CA ILE A 115 -23.89 -18.13 -5.13
C ILE A 115 -23.98 -18.17 -3.60
N ALA A 116 -24.57 -17.15 -2.98
CA ALA A 116 -24.76 -17.11 -1.53
C ALA A 116 -25.62 -18.28 -1.02
N SER A 117 -26.67 -18.67 -1.75
CA SER A 117 -27.54 -19.79 -1.38
C SER A 117 -26.93 -21.16 -1.66
N ALA A 118 -26.22 -21.31 -2.79
CA ALA A 118 -25.66 -22.60 -3.18
C ALA A 118 -24.31 -22.88 -2.50
N ASN A 119 -23.46 -21.87 -2.35
CA ASN A 119 -22.07 -22.00 -1.90
C ASN A 119 -21.64 -20.75 -1.09
N PRO A 120 -22.07 -20.62 0.19
CA PRO A 120 -21.81 -19.42 1.00
C PRO A 120 -20.31 -19.14 1.18
N GLY A 121 -19.46 -20.17 1.25
CA GLY A 121 -18.00 -20.00 1.33
C GLY A 121 -17.42 -19.28 0.10
N LEU A 122 -17.88 -19.63 -1.09
CA LEU A 122 -17.43 -19.01 -2.34
C LEU A 122 -17.84 -17.53 -2.41
N GLN A 123 -19.05 -17.21 -1.94
CA GLN A 123 -19.51 -15.82 -1.82
C GLN A 123 -18.60 -15.00 -0.90
N LYS A 124 -18.17 -15.56 0.23
CA LYS A 124 -17.26 -14.88 1.17
C LYS A 124 -15.86 -14.68 0.60
N ILE A 125 -15.34 -15.63 -0.18
CA ILE A 125 -14.06 -15.48 -0.88
C ILE A 125 -14.15 -14.32 -1.88
N ILE A 126 -15.20 -14.27 -2.70
CA ILE A 126 -15.40 -13.18 -3.67
C ILE A 126 -15.51 -11.83 -2.95
N PHE A 127 -16.34 -11.75 -1.91
CA PHE A 127 -16.50 -10.54 -1.10
C PHE A 127 -15.16 -10.07 -0.49
N GLY A 128 -14.37 -11.01 0.05
CA GLY A 128 -13.06 -10.72 0.63
C GLY A 128 -12.02 -10.29 -0.41
N ALA A 129 -11.98 -10.95 -1.57
CA ALA A 129 -11.01 -10.68 -2.63
C ALA A 129 -11.15 -9.28 -3.23
N PHE A 130 -12.39 -8.85 -3.52
CA PHE A 130 -12.66 -7.52 -4.08
C PHE A 130 -12.74 -6.40 -3.03
N GLY A 131 -12.72 -6.75 -1.75
CA GLY A 131 -12.80 -5.81 -0.64
C GLY A 131 -11.46 -5.14 -0.31
N LEU A 132 -10.96 -5.45 0.88
CA LEU A 132 -9.77 -4.82 1.44
C LEU A 132 -8.51 -4.97 0.56
N PRO A 133 -8.19 -6.15 -0.03
CA PRO A 133 -6.98 -6.30 -0.85
C PRO A 133 -6.94 -5.34 -2.03
N PHE A 134 -8.07 -5.15 -2.73
CA PHE A 134 -8.15 -4.23 -3.87
C PHE A 134 -7.91 -2.79 -3.43
N GLY A 135 -8.54 -2.36 -2.32
CA GLY A 135 -8.31 -1.04 -1.73
C GLY A 135 -6.86 -0.81 -1.28
N LEU A 136 -6.24 -1.83 -0.68
CA LEU A 136 -4.84 -1.78 -0.25
C LEU A 136 -3.89 -1.66 -1.44
N ILE A 137 -4.07 -2.44 -2.51
CA ILE A 137 -3.22 -2.37 -3.70
C ILE A 137 -3.26 -0.97 -4.32
N MET A 138 -4.45 -0.39 -4.50
CA MET A 138 -4.59 0.99 -5.01
C MET A 138 -3.86 1.99 -4.13
N THR A 139 -3.96 1.84 -2.80
CA THR A 139 -3.26 2.71 -1.84
C THR A 139 -1.75 2.56 -1.90
N LEU A 140 -1.24 1.34 -2.00
CA LEU A 140 0.19 1.06 -2.06
C LEU A 140 0.81 1.61 -3.35
N VAL A 141 0.16 1.38 -4.49
CA VAL A 141 0.63 1.85 -5.80
C VAL A 141 0.64 3.38 -5.89
N THR A 142 -0.32 4.05 -5.25
CA THR A 142 -0.40 5.52 -5.24
C THR A 142 0.45 6.18 -4.15
N GLY A 143 1.06 5.39 -3.25
CA GLY A 143 1.81 5.93 -2.12
C GLY A 143 0.95 6.68 -1.10
N GLY A 144 -0.33 6.31 -0.98
CA GLY A 144 -1.25 6.91 -0.02
C GLY A 144 -0.86 6.66 1.44
N GLU A 145 -1.39 7.47 2.34
CA GLU A 145 -1.18 7.32 3.79
C GLU A 145 -2.38 6.60 4.40
N LEU A 146 -2.20 5.33 4.75
CA LEU A 146 -3.24 4.55 5.41
C LEU A 146 -2.96 4.42 6.90
N PHE A 147 -3.95 4.74 7.72
CA PHE A 147 -3.85 4.68 9.18
C PHE A 147 -3.38 3.31 9.67
N THR A 148 -4.02 2.23 9.22
CA THR A 148 -3.69 0.85 9.64
C THR A 148 -2.23 0.49 9.34
N GLY A 149 -1.74 0.75 8.13
CA GLY A 149 -0.31 0.55 7.80
C GLY A 149 0.63 1.45 8.61
N ASN A 150 0.22 2.69 8.87
CA ASN A 150 1.00 3.63 9.68
C ASN A 150 1.07 3.19 11.16
N THR A 151 0.06 2.49 11.69
CA THR A 151 0.14 1.92 13.05
C THR A 151 1.28 0.92 13.22
N ALA A 152 1.66 0.17 12.19
CA ALA A 152 2.83 -0.70 12.26
C ALA A 152 4.13 0.07 12.00
N LEU A 153 4.22 0.79 10.86
CA LEU A 153 5.48 1.40 10.42
C LEU A 153 5.96 2.51 11.37
N VAL A 154 5.06 3.42 11.76
CA VAL A 154 5.42 4.56 12.61
C VAL A 154 5.70 4.12 14.04
N THR A 155 5.00 3.08 14.54
CA THR A 155 5.30 2.49 15.85
C THR A 155 6.65 1.80 15.85
N ALA A 156 6.99 1.04 14.81
CA ALA A 156 8.33 0.45 14.69
C ALA A 156 9.42 1.53 14.69
N ALA A 157 9.20 2.64 13.98
CA ALA A 157 10.11 3.79 14.03
C ALA A 157 10.22 4.42 15.43
N ALA A 158 9.12 4.46 16.20
CA ALA A 158 9.11 5.02 17.56
C ALA A 158 9.85 4.10 18.54
N MET A 159 9.67 2.78 18.41
CA MET A 159 10.37 1.77 19.22
C MET A 159 11.89 1.82 19.00
N GLU A 160 12.32 2.16 17.78
CA GLU A 160 13.74 2.35 17.42
C GLU A 160 14.26 3.77 17.71
N GLY A 161 13.46 4.62 18.35
CA GLY A 161 13.86 5.99 18.70
C GLY A 161 14.02 6.94 17.51
N LYS A 162 13.50 6.59 16.32
CA LYS A 162 13.61 7.40 15.09
C LYS A 162 12.48 8.40 14.90
N THR A 163 11.48 8.42 15.79
CA THR A 163 10.40 9.41 15.79
C THR A 163 9.99 9.74 17.23
N THR A 164 9.39 10.91 17.43
CA THR A 164 8.82 11.31 18.71
C THR A 164 7.38 10.79 18.84
N THR A 165 6.90 10.63 20.09
CA THR A 165 5.49 10.30 20.37
C THR A 165 4.53 11.36 19.82
N LYS A 166 4.97 12.62 19.78
CA LYS A 166 4.19 13.74 19.19
C LYS A 166 4.01 13.55 17.68
N ASP A 167 5.07 13.18 16.97
CA ASP A 167 5.02 12.93 15.53
C ASP A 167 4.22 11.68 15.19
N LEU A 168 4.29 10.65 16.03
CA LEU A 168 3.46 9.46 15.94
C LEU A 168 1.97 9.83 16.08
N ALA A 169 1.59 10.53 17.14
CA ALA A 169 0.19 10.94 17.34
C ALA A 169 -0.31 11.86 16.22
N LYS A 170 0.51 12.81 15.76
CA LYS A 170 0.23 13.67 14.61
C LYS A 170 -0.05 12.84 13.35
N ASN A 171 0.79 11.85 13.04
CA ASN A 171 0.60 11.01 11.87
C ASN A 171 -0.69 10.18 11.96
N TRP A 172 -0.93 9.57 13.12
CA TRP A 172 -2.13 8.76 13.36
C TRP A 172 -3.41 9.58 13.21
N ILE A 173 -3.48 10.73 13.85
CA ILE A 173 -4.65 11.62 13.78
C ILE A 173 -4.85 12.12 12.34
N ALA A 174 -3.79 12.60 11.69
CA ALA A 174 -3.88 13.12 10.32
C ALA A 174 -4.34 12.06 9.32
N SER A 175 -3.76 10.86 9.38
CA SER A 175 -4.10 9.75 8.47
C SER A 175 -5.50 9.21 8.76
N TYR A 176 -5.88 9.05 10.03
CA TYR A 176 -7.21 8.58 10.41
C TYR A 176 -8.32 9.53 9.93
N ILE A 177 -8.19 10.83 10.21
CA ILE A 177 -9.18 11.83 9.77
C ILE A 177 -9.20 11.90 8.25
N GLY A 178 -8.04 11.88 7.58
CA GLY A 178 -7.95 11.84 6.12
C GLY A 178 -8.67 10.63 5.54
N ASN A 179 -8.41 9.43 6.06
CA ASN A 179 -9.05 8.20 5.60
C ASN A 179 -10.57 8.26 5.80
N PHE A 180 -11.05 8.78 6.93
CA PHE A 180 -12.46 8.97 7.19
C PHE A 180 -13.10 9.93 6.17
N VAL A 181 -12.51 11.12 5.96
CA VAL A 181 -13.01 12.09 4.97
C VAL A 181 -13.05 11.49 3.56
N GLY A 182 -11.99 10.80 3.14
CA GLY A 182 -11.94 10.15 1.82
C GLY A 182 -12.99 9.07 1.64
N SER A 183 -13.19 8.23 2.66
CA SER A 183 -14.20 7.15 2.59
C SER A 183 -15.63 7.69 2.55
N VAL A 184 -15.95 8.72 3.33
CA VAL A 184 -17.25 9.40 3.28
C VAL A 184 -17.47 10.09 1.93
N LEU A 185 -16.43 10.76 1.40
CA LEU A 185 -16.51 11.41 0.08
C LEU A 185 -16.87 10.39 -1.00
N LEU A 186 -16.20 9.24 -1.04
CA LEU A 186 -16.52 8.23 -2.02
C LEU A 186 -17.92 7.62 -1.80
N ALA A 187 -18.29 7.34 -0.55
CA ALA A 187 -19.63 6.84 -0.23
C ALA A 187 -20.73 7.82 -0.72
N TYR A 188 -20.53 9.12 -0.55
CA TYR A 188 -21.42 10.14 -1.06
C TYR A 188 -21.48 10.16 -2.59
N LEU A 189 -20.34 10.06 -3.27
CA LEU A 189 -20.29 9.99 -4.73
C LEU A 189 -20.99 8.73 -5.27
N ALA A 190 -20.80 7.58 -4.62
CA ALA A 190 -21.46 6.32 -4.94
C ALA A 190 -22.98 6.35 -4.70
N TYR A 191 -23.43 7.08 -3.68
CA TYR A 191 -24.85 7.35 -3.44
C TYR A 191 -25.42 8.25 -4.54
N LYS A 192 -24.74 9.36 -4.85
CA LYS A 192 -25.17 10.33 -5.87
C LYS A 192 -25.17 9.75 -7.28
N SER A 193 -24.28 8.81 -7.59
CA SER A 193 -24.24 8.12 -8.89
C SER A 193 -25.37 7.10 -9.05
N GLY A 194 -26.04 6.71 -7.96
CA GLY A 194 -27.08 5.68 -7.97
C GLY A 194 -26.55 4.26 -8.22
N THR A 195 -25.22 4.08 -8.24
CA THR A 195 -24.60 2.82 -8.67
C THR A 195 -24.55 1.75 -7.57
N LEU A 196 -24.71 2.15 -6.32
CA LEU A 196 -24.86 1.21 -5.20
C LEU A 196 -26.29 0.63 -5.10
N GLY A 197 -27.26 1.25 -5.79
CA GLY A 197 -28.69 0.91 -5.70
C GLY A 197 -29.26 1.01 -4.28
N THR A 198 -30.55 0.69 -4.13
CA THR A 198 -31.19 0.42 -2.81
C THR A 198 -30.86 -0.99 -2.31
N GLY A 199 -29.69 -1.53 -2.69
CA GLY A 199 -29.37 -2.94 -2.48
C GLY A 199 -29.30 -3.30 -0.99
N PRO A 200 -30.02 -4.34 -0.53
CA PRO A 200 -30.07 -4.72 0.88
C PRO A 200 -28.70 -5.11 1.45
N ALA A 201 -27.72 -5.45 0.60
CA ALA A 201 -26.39 -5.86 1.01
C ALA A 201 -25.63 -4.78 1.80
N ALA A 202 -25.68 -3.51 1.38
CA ALA A 202 -24.98 -2.43 2.09
C ALA A 202 -25.56 -2.19 3.49
N ALA A 203 -26.89 -2.12 3.59
CA ALA A 203 -27.59 -1.98 4.86
C ALA A 203 -27.38 -3.20 5.77
N ALA A 204 -27.48 -4.42 5.23
CA ALA A 204 -27.26 -5.65 6.00
C ALA A 204 -25.83 -5.74 6.56
N VAL A 205 -24.82 -5.40 5.74
CA VAL A 205 -23.42 -5.36 6.20
C VAL A 205 -23.21 -4.28 7.26
N ALA A 206 -23.82 -3.10 7.09
CA ALA A 206 -23.75 -2.04 8.08
C ALA A 206 -24.38 -2.46 9.42
N THR A 207 -25.61 -2.98 9.40
CA THR A 207 -26.30 -3.48 10.61
C THR A 207 -25.49 -4.59 11.28
N ALA A 208 -25.00 -5.57 10.52
CA ALA A 208 -24.19 -6.65 11.09
C ALA A 208 -22.88 -6.13 11.74
N LYS A 209 -22.30 -5.05 11.21
CA LYS A 209 -21.09 -4.43 11.76
C LYS A 209 -21.38 -3.57 13.00
N CYS A 210 -22.48 -2.83 13.00
CA CYS A 210 -22.87 -1.94 14.10
C CYS A 210 -23.46 -2.70 15.30
N SER A 211 -23.98 -3.92 15.10
CA SER A 211 -24.56 -4.75 16.17
C SER A 211 -23.57 -5.71 16.83
N LEU A 212 -22.27 -5.61 16.54
CA LEU A 212 -21.26 -6.46 17.15
C LEU A 212 -20.97 -6.03 18.60
N PRO A 213 -20.84 -6.99 19.54
CA PRO A 213 -20.25 -6.72 20.85
C PRO A 213 -18.84 -6.15 20.73
N PHE A 214 -18.46 -5.29 21.67
CA PHE A 214 -17.18 -4.58 21.63
C PHE A 214 -15.97 -5.53 21.64
N ASP A 215 -16.00 -6.56 22.49
CA ASP A 215 -14.96 -7.58 22.59
C ASP A 215 -14.74 -8.31 21.26
N VAL A 216 -15.84 -8.70 20.59
CA VAL A 216 -15.78 -9.36 19.27
C VAL A 216 -15.22 -8.39 18.21
N ALA A 217 -15.67 -7.13 18.22
CA ALA A 217 -15.18 -6.12 17.30
C ALA A 217 -13.68 -5.83 17.50
N PHE A 218 -13.23 -5.77 18.76
CA PHE A 218 -11.84 -5.53 19.13
C PHE A 218 -10.92 -6.66 18.65
N VAL A 219 -11.26 -7.93 18.94
CA VAL A 219 -10.46 -9.08 18.50
C VAL A 219 -10.42 -9.17 16.98
N ARG A 220 -11.56 -8.94 16.30
CA ARG A 220 -11.59 -8.87 14.82
C ARG A 220 -10.71 -7.75 14.27
N GLY A 221 -10.64 -6.62 14.97
CA GLY A 221 -9.75 -5.50 14.65
C GLY A 221 -8.28 -5.89 14.70
N ILE A 222 -7.86 -6.59 15.75
CA ILE A 222 -6.48 -7.10 15.89
C ILE A 222 -6.13 -8.03 14.74
N LEU A 223 -6.96 -9.03 14.46
CA LEU A 223 -6.73 -10.01 13.39
C LEU A 223 -6.69 -9.35 12.01
N CYS A 224 -7.57 -8.38 11.77
CA CYS A 224 -7.58 -7.61 10.53
C CYS A 224 -6.27 -6.84 10.37
N ASN A 225 -5.86 -6.07 11.37
CA ASN A 225 -4.65 -5.25 11.26
C ASN A 225 -3.39 -6.09 11.17
N TRP A 226 -3.36 -7.29 11.77
CA TRP A 226 -2.25 -8.23 11.58
C TRP A 226 -2.05 -8.53 10.09
N LEU A 227 -3.12 -8.91 9.39
CA LEU A 227 -3.06 -9.22 7.96
C LEU A 227 -2.71 -8.01 7.10
N VAL A 228 -3.15 -6.81 7.49
CA VAL A 228 -2.85 -5.56 6.76
C VAL A 228 -1.37 -5.18 6.86
N CYS A 229 -0.72 -5.48 7.98
CA CYS A 229 0.65 -5.06 8.26
C CYS A 229 1.72 -6.03 7.74
N MET A 230 1.32 -7.18 7.19
CA MET A 230 2.21 -8.16 6.55
C MET A 230 2.37 -7.85 5.06
#